data_AF-A0A529MPJ9-F1
#
_entry.id   AF-A0A529MPJ9-F1
#
_cell.length_a   1.000
_cell.length_b   1.000
_cell.length_c   1.000
_cell.angle_alpha   90.00
_cell.angle_beta   90.00
_cell.angle_gamma   90.00
#
_symmetry.space_group_name_H-M   'P 1'
#
loop_
_entity.id
_entity.type
_entity.pdbx_description
1 polymer ?
#
loop_
_entity_poly.entity_id
_entity_poly.type
_entity_poly.pdbx_seq_one_letter_code
_entity_poly.pdbx_strand_id
1 'polypeptide(L)'
;LNARQIDLALVSSPNASDAHVRTEALVWVGSKPALDLYDFGDIVPLALSASNAVDHKAACEAMARAGLRYKISYASNSLAGLIAVARSGLAISVMTEDAVPSDLHILGAPLPRLPQLGILVAFADT
;
A
#
# COMPACT_ATOMS: atom_id res chain seq x y z
N LEU A 1 19.92 -11.29 5.17
CA LEU A 1 20.79 -11.31 6.36
C LEU A 1 21.68 -12.57 6.41
N ASN A 2 21.12 -13.78 6.34
CA ASN A 2 21.86 -15.04 6.58
C ASN A 2 22.98 -15.45 5.60
N ALA A 3 23.31 -14.67 4.57
CA ALA A 3 24.39 -14.99 3.63
C ALA A 3 25.66 -14.13 3.82
N ARG A 4 25.75 -13.30 4.88
CA ARG A 4 26.87 -12.35 5.13
C ARG A 4 27.17 -11.39 3.97
N GLN A 5 26.18 -11.07 3.13
CA GLN A 5 26.32 -10.10 2.03
C GLN A 5 25.78 -8.71 2.36
N ILE A 6 25.18 -8.52 3.54
CA ILE A 6 24.53 -7.29 3.95
C ILE A 6 24.80 -7.10 5.45
N ASP A 7 25.44 -6.00 5.84
CA ASP A 7 25.71 -5.64 7.24
C ASP A 7 24.47 -4.99 7.90
N LEU A 8 23.66 -4.30 7.11
CA LEU A 8 22.50 -3.53 7.55
C LEU A 8 21.34 -3.62 6.54
N ALA A 9 20.12 -3.83 7.03
CA ALA A 9 18.89 -3.77 6.23
C ALA A 9 17.86 -2.82 6.85
N LEU A 10 17.10 -2.13 6.00
CA LEU A 10 15.86 -1.45 6.39
C LEU A 10 14.68 -2.37 6.12
N VAL A 11 13.84 -2.59 7.12
CA VAL A 11 12.73 -3.55 7.05
C VAL A 11 11.44 -2.89 7.52
N SER A 12 10.35 -3.06 6.76
CA SER A 12 9.02 -2.60 7.15
C SER A 12 8.39 -3.58 8.17
N SER A 13 7.91 -3.05 9.28
CA SER A 13 7.17 -3.77 10.32
C SER A 13 5.76 -3.18 10.48
N PRO A 14 4.72 -4.02 10.55
CA PRO A 14 3.37 -3.58 10.91
C PRO A 14 3.19 -3.39 12.42
N ASN A 15 4.17 -3.75 13.25
CA ASN A 15 4.04 -3.75 14.71
C ASN A 15 4.41 -2.39 15.31
N ALA A 16 3.41 -1.64 15.77
CA ALA A 16 3.60 -0.32 16.39
C ALA A 16 4.49 -0.31 17.65
N SER A 17 4.73 -1.46 18.28
CA SER A 17 5.54 -1.56 19.51
C SER A 17 7.05 -1.71 19.28
N ASP A 18 7.50 -1.87 18.04
CA ASP A 18 8.94 -1.95 17.74
C ASP A 18 9.59 -0.56 17.78
N ALA A 19 10.90 -0.50 18.09
CA ALA A 19 11.66 0.74 18.06
C ALA A 19 11.96 1.16 16.61
N HIS A 20 11.04 1.91 16.00
CA HIS A 20 11.16 2.37 14.62
C HIS A 20 12.11 3.55 14.46
N VAL A 21 12.86 3.55 13.36
CA VAL A 21 13.70 4.70 12.95
C VAL A 21 12.88 5.74 12.19
N ARG A 22 11.84 5.29 11.46
CA ARG A 22 10.82 6.16 10.86
C ARG A 22 9.50 5.42 10.69
N THR A 23 8.44 6.16 10.40
CA THR A 23 7.13 5.60 10.02
C THR A 23 6.73 6.10 8.64
N GLU A 24 6.14 5.24 7.82
CA GLU A 24 5.63 5.57 6.49
C GLU A 24 4.12 5.33 6.45
N ALA A 25 3.34 6.35 6.05
CA ALA A 25 1.90 6.19 5.90
C ALA A 25 1.58 5.41 4.63
N LEU A 26 0.76 4.37 4.74
CA LEU A 26 0.12 3.79 3.56
C LEU A 26 -1.07 4.66 3.14
N VAL A 27 -1.23 4.83 1.84
CA VAL A 27 -2.29 5.65 1.26
C VAL A 27 -2.96 4.93 0.08
N TRP A 28 -4.24 5.21 -0.12
CA TRP A 28 -4.96 4.82 -1.32
C TRP A 28 -4.63 5.77 -2.45
N VAL A 29 -4.38 5.25 -3.66
CA VAL A 29 -3.91 6.05 -4.79
C VAL A 29 -4.74 5.77 -6.03
N GLY A 30 -5.16 6.84 -6.71
CA GLY A 30 -5.89 6.76 -7.98
C GLY A 30 -5.54 7.91 -8.93
N SER A 31 -5.90 7.74 -10.21
CA SER A 31 -5.84 8.76 -11.26
C SER A 31 -6.76 9.99 -11.11
N LYS A 32 -7.70 10.01 -10.15
CA LYS A 32 -8.65 11.10 -9.94
C LYS A 32 -8.66 11.47 -8.45
N PRO A 33 -9.01 12.72 -8.10
CA PRO A 33 -8.90 13.20 -6.71
C PRO A 33 -9.96 12.65 -5.75
N ALA A 34 -11.01 12.00 -6.24
CA ALA A 34 -12.09 11.46 -5.42
C ALA A 34 -12.66 10.17 -6.02
N LEU A 35 -13.16 9.27 -5.16
CA LEU A 35 -13.64 7.95 -5.55
C LEU A 35 -14.93 8.01 -6.38
N ASP A 36 -15.81 8.97 -6.12
CA ASP A 36 -17.07 9.19 -6.83
C ASP A 36 -16.89 9.64 -8.29
N LEU A 37 -15.70 10.15 -8.64
CA LEU A 37 -15.35 10.48 -10.02
C LEU A 37 -15.07 9.24 -10.88
N TYR A 38 -15.01 8.05 -10.29
CA TYR A 38 -14.86 6.78 -10.98
C TYR A 38 -16.21 6.11 -11.25
N ASP A 39 -16.28 5.37 -12.37
CA ASP A 39 -17.45 4.57 -12.71
C ASP A 39 -17.26 3.10 -12.28
N PHE A 40 -16.95 2.89 -10.99
CA PHE A 40 -16.72 1.55 -10.43
C PHE A 40 -18.01 0.87 -9.95
N GLY A 41 -19.11 1.63 -9.83
CA GLY A 41 -20.29 1.19 -9.09
C GLY A 41 -19.93 0.85 -7.66
N ASP A 42 -20.51 -0.22 -7.14
CA ASP A 42 -20.39 -0.55 -5.71
C ASP A 42 -19.19 -1.41 -5.33
N ILE A 43 -18.43 -1.93 -6.31
CA ILE A 43 -17.29 -2.83 -6.05
C ILE A 43 -16.01 -2.14 -6.49
N VAL A 44 -15.21 -1.70 -5.51
CA VAL A 44 -13.95 -1.00 -5.78
C VAL A 44 -12.91 -1.99 -6.36
N PRO A 45 -12.42 -1.80 -7.59
CA PRO A 45 -11.32 -2.57 -8.13
C PRO A 45 -10.01 -2.12 -7.48
N LEU A 46 -9.25 -3.07 -6.93
CA LEU A 46 -7.95 -2.84 -6.34
C LEU A 46 -6.82 -3.44 -7.18
N ALA A 47 -5.68 -2.75 -7.17
CA ALA A 47 -4.39 -3.22 -7.67
C ALA A 47 -3.42 -3.33 -6.49
N LEU A 48 -3.09 -4.55 -6.06
CA LEU A 48 -2.28 -4.80 -4.87
C LEU A 48 -1.02 -5.63 -5.18
N SER A 49 -0.05 -5.57 -4.29
CA SER A 49 1.13 -6.45 -4.30
C SER A 49 0.77 -7.91 -3.98
N ALA A 50 1.77 -8.79 -3.87
CA ALA A 50 1.57 -10.18 -3.45
C ALA A 50 0.77 -10.27 -2.13
N SER A 51 -0.05 -11.31 -2.00
CA SER A 51 -0.96 -11.48 -0.84
C SER A 51 -0.27 -11.60 0.52
N ASN A 52 1.02 -11.94 0.54
CA ASN A 52 1.81 -12.01 1.76
C ASN A 52 2.42 -10.65 2.16
N ALA A 53 2.41 -9.65 1.27
CA ALA A 53 2.96 -8.33 1.52
C ALA A 53 2.11 -7.53 2.52
N VAL A 54 2.77 -6.63 3.25
CA VAL A 54 2.17 -5.90 4.37
C VAL A 54 1.10 -4.91 3.90
N ASP A 55 1.37 -4.19 2.82
CA ASP A 55 0.45 -3.27 2.14
C ASP A 55 -0.82 -3.97 1.63
N HIS A 56 -0.68 -5.16 1.03
CA HIS A 56 -1.81 -5.98 0.60
C HIS A 56 -2.74 -6.34 1.78
N LYS A 57 -2.16 -6.88 2.86
CA LYS A 57 -2.94 -7.29 4.04
C LYS A 57 -3.63 -6.08 4.68
N ALA A 58 -2.90 -4.98 4.84
CA ALA A 58 -3.44 -3.75 5.39
C ALA A 58 -4.63 -3.21 4.58
N ALA A 59 -4.54 -3.21 3.25
CA ALA A 59 -5.60 -2.80 2.35
C ALA A 59 -6.85 -3.68 2.51
N CYS A 60 -6.68 -5.00 2.41
CA CYS A 60 -7.78 -5.96 2.52
C CYS A 60 -8.48 -5.88 3.88
N GLU A 61 -7.72 -5.82 4.98
CA GLU A 61 -8.28 -5.68 6.32
C GLU A 61 -9.02 -4.37 6.51
N ALA A 62 -8.49 -3.25 5.99
CA ALA A 62 -9.15 -1.96 6.10
C ALA A 62 -10.50 -1.95 5.36
N MET A 63 -10.55 -2.49 4.13
CA MET A 63 -11.78 -2.63 3.37
C MET A 63 -12.80 -3.54 4.07
N ALA A 64 -12.34 -4.68 4.60
CA ALA A 64 -13.18 -5.61 5.36
C ALA A 64 -13.77 -4.95 6.62
N ARG A 65 -12.94 -4.22 7.40
CA ARG A 65 -13.40 -3.48 8.59
C ARG A 65 -14.43 -2.38 8.24
N ALA A 66 -14.29 -1.75 7.08
CA ALA A 66 -15.21 -0.71 6.61
C ALA A 66 -16.48 -1.26 5.96
N GLY A 67 -16.58 -2.58 5.73
CA GLY A 67 -17.68 -3.19 4.99
C GLY A 67 -17.76 -2.76 3.52
N LEU A 68 -16.68 -2.22 2.95
CA LEU A 68 -16.63 -1.79 1.56
C LEU A 68 -16.37 -2.99 0.65
N ARG A 69 -17.22 -3.16 -0.36
CA ARG A 69 -17.02 -4.22 -1.36
C ARG A 69 -15.86 -3.85 -2.28
N TYR A 70 -14.98 -4.81 -2.46
CA TYR A 70 -13.83 -4.66 -3.34
C TYR A 70 -13.53 -5.97 -4.06
N LYS A 71 -12.74 -5.87 -5.13
CA LYS A 71 -12.14 -7.02 -5.82
C LYS A 71 -10.70 -6.70 -6.16
N ILE A 72 -9.81 -7.67 -6.02
CA ILE A 72 -8.43 -7.52 -6.48
C ILE A 72 -8.44 -7.81 -7.98
N SER A 73 -8.48 -6.75 -8.80
CA SER A 73 -8.57 -6.85 -10.26
C SER A 73 -7.21 -6.97 -10.93
N TYR A 74 -6.17 -6.49 -10.24
CA TYR A 74 -4.79 -6.51 -10.70
C TYR A 74 -3.87 -6.86 -9.54
N ALA A 75 -2.77 -7.56 -9.84
CA ALA A 75 -1.73 -7.84 -8.87
C ALA A 75 -0.34 -7.65 -9.49
N SER A 76 0.58 -7.01 -8.78
CA SER A 76 1.96 -6.84 -9.23
C SER A 76 2.92 -6.65 -8.07
N ASN A 77 4.06 -7.34 -8.10
CA ASN A 77 5.16 -7.12 -7.14
C ASN A 77 6.05 -5.93 -7.52
N SER A 78 5.73 -5.22 -8.60
CA SER A 78 6.44 -4.03 -9.05
C SER A 78 5.64 -2.78 -8.72
N LEU A 79 6.22 -1.87 -7.94
CA LEU A 79 5.63 -0.56 -7.66
C LEU A 79 5.29 0.19 -8.96
N ALA A 80 6.17 0.12 -9.97
CA ALA A 80 5.91 0.74 -11.27
C ALA A 80 4.68 0.12 -11.98
N GLY A 81 4.47 -1.19 -11.82
CA GLY A 81 3.28 -1.87 -12.34
C GLY A 81 2.00 -1.43 -11.64
N LEU A 82 2.04 -1.29 -10.31
CA LEU A 82 0.92 -0.78 -9.52
C LEU A 82 0.58 0.68 -9.87
N ILE A 83 1.61 1.53 -10.03
CA ILE A 83 1.46 2.90 -10.50
C ILE A 83 0.81 2.96 -11.89
N ALA A 84 1.24 2.11 -12.83
CA ALA A 84 0.68 2.09 -14.17
C ALA A 84 -0.82 1.76 -14.18
N VAL A 85 -1.24 0.81 -13.34
CA VAL A 85 -2.67 0.48 -13.19
C VAL A 85 -3.44 1.63 -12.55
N ALA A 86 -2.93 2.23 -11.47
CA ALA A 86 -3.59 3.37 -10.83
C ALA A 86 -3.76 4.55 -11.80
N ARG A 87 -2.72 4.85 -12.58
CA ARG A 87 -2.71 5.89 -13.61
C ARG A 87 -3.72 5.65 -14.73
N SER A 88 -3.95 4.39 -15.10
CA SER A 88 -4.97 4.06 -16.10
C SER A 88 -6.41 4.35 -15.63
N GLY A 89 -6.62 4.50 -14.32
CA GLY A 89 -7.95 4.66 -13.72
C GLY A 89 -8.77 3.38 -13.66
N LEU A 90 -8.19 2.22 -13.96
CA LEU A 90 -8.87 0.92 -13.93
C LEU A 90 -8.97 0.32 -12.51
N ALA A 91 -8.11 0.74 -11.58
CA ALA A 91 -8.15 0.31 -10.19
C ALA A 91 -7.49 1.32 -9.25
N ILE A 92 -7.86 1.27 -7.97
CA ILE A 92 -7.17 1.97 -6.88
C ILE A 92 -6.01 1.10 -6.39
N SER A 93 -4.86 1.71 -6.13
CA SER A 93 -3.70 1.02 -5.57
C SER A 93 -3.36 1.50 -4.16
N VAL A 94 -2.43 0.81 -3.52
CA VAL A 94 -1.91 1.14 -2.18
C VAL A 94 -0.39 1.21 -2.27
N MET A 95 0.17 2.27 -1.70
CA MET A 95 1.62 2.47 -1.58
C MET A 95 1.90 3.42 -0.41
N THR A 96 3.18 3.68 -0.15
CA THR A 96 3.59 4.68 0.83
C THR A 96 3.36 6.09 0.29
N GLU A 97 3.06 7.05 1.15
CA GLU A 97 2.76 8.45 0.77
C GLU A 97 3.89 9.08 -0.07
N ASP A 98 5.15 8.85 0.30
CA ASP A 98 6.32 9.37 -0.42
C ASP A 98 6.52 8.72 -1.81
N ALA A 99 5.92 7.56 -2.04
CA ALA A 99 6.00 6.85 -3.32
C ALA A 99 4.94 7.31 -4.33
N VAL A 100 4.01 8.19 -3.93
CA VAL A 100 2.93 8.65 -4.78
C VAL A 100 3.48 9.58 -5.87
N PRO A 101 3.34 9.21 -7.16
CA PRO A 101 3.70 10.10 -8.26
C PRO A 101 2.88 11.39 -8.22
N SER A 102 3.49 12.51 -8.62
CA SER A 102 2.85 13.83 -8.62
C SER A 102 1.62 13.95 -9.52
N ASP A 103 1.44 13.03 -10.47
CA ASP A 103 0.31 12.97 -11.38
C ASP A 103 -0.84 12.07 -10.89
N LEU A 104 -0.70 11.46 -9.71
CA LEU A 104 -1.74 10.68 -9.05
C LEU A 104 -2.24 11.40 -7.79
N HIS A 105 -3.36 10.91 -7.28
CA HIS A 105 -4.04 11.50 -6.14
C HIS A 105 -4.13 10.51 -4.99
N ILE A 106 -3.87 11.01 -3.78
CA ILE A 106 -4.19 10.32 -2.54
C ILE A 106 -5.69 10.42 -2.30
N LEU A 107 -6.35 9.28 -2.14
CA LEU A 107 -7.79 9.18 -1.95
C LEU A 107 -8.13 9.07 -0.46
N GLY A 108 -9.15 9.83 -0.06
CA GLY A 108 -9.73 9.79 1.28
C GLY A 108 -11.08 9.06 1.32
N ALA A 109 -11.97 9.51 2.20
CA ALA A 109 -13.31 8.96 2.34
C ALA A 109 -14.04 8.84 0.97
N PRO A 110 -14.79 7.75 0.72
CA PRO A 110 -15.20 6.73 1.69
C PRO A 110 -14.14 5.66 1.97
N LEU A 111 -12.97 5.68 1.32
CA LEU A 111 -11.93 4.69 1.61
C LEU A 111 -11.43 4.81 3.06
N PRO A 112 -11.23 3.68 3.76
CA PRO A 112 -10.87 3.67 5.16
C PRO A 112 -9.41 4.10 5.35
N ARG A 113 -9.08 4.66 6.51
CA ARG A 113 -7.67 4.96 6.81
C ARG A 113 -6.84 3.67 6.83
N LEU A 114 -5.66 3.75 6.22
CA LEU A 114 -4.66 2.70 6.26
C LEU A 114 -3.69 2.93 7.43
N PRO A 115 -3.02 1.86 7.91
CA PRO A 115 -2.04 1.99 8.98
C PRO A 115 -0.77 2.70 8.51
N GLN A 116 0.04 3.14 9.47
CA GLN A 116 1.44 3.50 9.23
C GLN A 116 2.31 2.25 9.39
N LEU A 117 3.30 2.10 8.53
CA LEU A 117 4.33 1.07 8.63
C LEU A 117 5.53 1.64 9.38
N GLY A 118 6.02 0.91 10.36
CA GLY A 118 7.29 1.23 10.98
C GLY A 118 8.45 0.74 10.14
N ILE A 119 9.53 1.51 10.05
CA ILE A 119 10.78 1.10 9.40
C ILE A 119 11.83 0.85 10.47
N LEU A 120 12.34 -0.37 10.48
CA LEU A 120 13.34 -0.87 11.41
C LEU A 120 14.68 -1.01 10.73
N VAL A 121 15.73 -0.91 11.53
CA VAL A 121 17.09 -1.26 11.13
C VAL A 121 17.40 -2.64 11.67
N ALA A 122 17.71 -3.58 10.78
CA ALA A 122 18.14 -4.92 11.13
C ALA A 122 19.64 -5.08 10.82
N PHE A 123 20.39 -5.57 11.80
CA PHE A 123 21.81 -5.87 11.66
C PHE A 123 21.98 -7.36 11.35
N ALA A 124 23.01 -7.72 10.58
CA ALA A 124 23.39 -9.12 10.49
C ALA A 124 23.83 -9.64 11.87
N ASP A 125 23.34 -10.82 12.27
CA ASP A 125 23.79 -11.48 13.49
C ASP A 125 25.31 -11.71 13.42
N THR A 126 26.02 -11.30 14.47
CA THR A 126 27.48 -11.44 14.62
C THR A 126 27.92 -12.91 14.66
#